data_AF-A0A2E9VQU7-F1
#
_entry.id   AF-A0A2E9VQU7-F1
#
_cell.length_a   1.000
_cell.length_b   1.000
_cell.length_c   1.000
_cell.angle_alpha   90.00
_cell.angle_beta   90.00
_cell.angle_gamma   90.00
#
_symmetry.space_group_name_H-M   'P 1'
#
loop_
_entity.id
_entity.type
_entity.pdbx_description
1 polymer ?
#
loop_
_entity_poly.entity_id
_entity_poly.type
_entity_poly.pdbx_seq_one_letter_code
_entity_poly.pdbx_strand_id
1 'polypeptide(L)' 'MNESPKTPIRWAVVGGGLSGLAACQHLLSLSKSKSTPVEIDLYEASDRLGGVFGTIEQDGYLLETG' A
#
# COMPACT_ATOMS: atom_id res chain seq x y z
N MET A 1 32.38 9.81 -10.94
CA MET A 1 31.21 10.63 -10.57
C MET A 1 30.44 9.82 -9.54
N ASN A 2 30.54 10.19 -8.26
CA ASN A 2 29.74 9.55 -7.21
C ASN A 2 28.49 10.41 -7.03
N GLU A 3 27.34 9.92 -7.49
CA GLU A 3 26.07 10.50 -7.05
C GLU A 3 25.88 10.14 -5.57
N SER A 4 25.80 11.16 -4.71
CA SER A 4 25.42 10.96 -3.30
C SER A 4 24.04 10.29 -3.25
N PRO A 5 23.82 9.32 -2.35
CA PRO A 5 22.52 8.67 -2.24
C PRO A 5 21.45 9.71 -1.94
N LYS A 6 20.42 9.80 -2.80
CA LYS A 6 19.26 10.66 -2.55
C LYS A 6 18.55 10.16 -1.30
N THR A 7 18.30 11.07 -0.35
CA THR A 7 17.45 10.79 0.81
C THR A 7 16.05 10.38 0.32
N PRO A 8 15.48 9.28 0.82
CA PRO A 8 14.15 8.86 0.41
C PRO A 8 13.09 9.87 0.84
N ILE A 9 12.07 10.06 -0.02
CA ILE A 9 10.87 10.80 0.35
C ILE A 9 10.00 9.87 1.20
N ARG A 10 9.67 10.30 2.41
CA ARG A 10 8.87 9.51 3.37
C ARG A 10 7.40 9.89 3.29
N TRP A 11 6.53 8.89 3.17
CA TRP A 11 5.07 9.05 3.13
C TRP A 11 4.42 8.23 4.23
N ALA A 12 3.46 8.82 4.95
CA ALA A 12 2.58 8.09 5.83
C ALA A 12 1.21 7.96 5.15
N VAL A 13 0.73 6.72 4.99
CA VAL A 13 -0.60 6.41 4.47
C VAL A 13 -1.44 5.89 5.62
N VAL A 14 -2.61 6.49 5.88
CA VAL A 14 -3.52 6.11 6.96
C VAL A 14 -4.76 5.48 6.36
N GLY A 15 -5.01 4.22 6.71
CA GLY A 15 -6.05 3.36 6.16
C GLY A 15 -5.50 2.40 5.11
N GLY A 16 -5.51 1.11 5.43
CA GLY A 16 -5.14 -0.05 4.60
C GLY A 16 -6.29 -0.61 3.76
N GLY A 17 -7.34 0.19 3.50
CA GLY A 17 -8.37 -0.12 2.51
C GLY A 17 -7.85 -0.03 1.07
N LEU A 18 -8.69 -0.33 0.08
CA LEU A 18 -8.30 -0.27 -1.34
C LEU A 18 -7.66 1.07 -1.73
N SER A 19 -8.22 2.19 -1.29
CA SER A 19 -7.67 3.52 -1.62
C SER A 19 -6.26 3.73 -1.08
N GLY A 20 -5.98 3.30 0.15
CA GLY A 20 -4.64 3.41 0.73
C GLY A 20 -3.64 2.48 0.06
N LEU A 21 -4.04 1.24 -0.21
CA LEU A 21 -3.22 0.30 -0.98
C LEU A 21 -2.92 0.80 -2.40
N ALA A 22 -3.92 1.38 -3.07
CA ALA A 22 -3.77 1.99 -4.38
C ALA A 22 -2.82 3.20 -4.34
N ALA A 23 -2.90 4.03 -3.29
CA ALA A 23 -1.97 5.13 -3.09
C ALA A 23 -0.53 4.63 -2.92
N CYS A 24 -0.31 3.62 -2.07
CA CYS A 24 1.01 2.98 -1.90
C CYS A 24 1.54 2.43 -3.23
N GLN A 25 0.70 1.68 -3.96
CA GLN A 25 1.07 1.12 -5.26
C GLN A 25 1.46 2.22 -6.25
N HIS A 26 0.68 3.31 -6.30
CA HIS A 26 0.94 4.43 -7.19
C HIS A 26 2.27 5.14 -6.85
N LEU A 27 2.53 5.39 -5.56
CA LEU A 27 3.78 5.99 -5.09
C LEU A 27 5.00 5.11 -5.43
N LEU A 28 4.89 3.79 -5.27
CA LEU A 28 5.93 2.84 -5.66
C LEU A 28 6.17 2.81 -7.18
N SER A 29 5.12 2.95 -7.99
CA SER A 29 5.27 3.05 -9.46
C SER A 29 5.93 4.36 -9.88
N LEU A 30 5.60 5.48 -9.22
CA LEU A 30 6.23 6.77 -9.46
C LEU A 30 7.71 6.80 -9.01
N SER A 31 8.06 6.11 -7.93
CA SER A 31 9.44 6.03 -7.45
C SER A 31 10.35 5.36 -8.48
N LYS A 32 9.85 4.28 -9.11
CA LYS A 32 10.52 3.57 -10.20
C LYS A 32 10.68 4.43 -11.45
N SER A 33 9.64 5.15 -11.87
CA SER A 33 9.70 5.95 -13.10
C SER A 33 10.58 7.19 -12.98
N LYS A 34 10.71 7.75 -11.77
CA LYS A 34 11.49 8.98 -11.51
C LYS A 34 12.88 8.72 -10.92
N SER A 35 13.25 7.46 -10.69
CA SER A 35 14.48 7.07 -9.97
C SER A 35 14.66 7.84 -8.66
N THR A 36 13.54 8.04 -7.95
CA THR A 36 13.51 8.75 -6.67
C THR A 36 13.20 7.73 -5.58
N PRO A 37 14.08 7.51 -4.60
CA PRO A 37 13.80 6.59 -3.52
C PRO A 37 12.63 7.10 -2.68
N VAL A 38 11.74 6.20 -2.28
CA VAL A 38 10.60 6.49 -1.41
C VAL A 38 10.55 5.47 -0.28
N GLU A 39 10.09 5.92 0.87
CA GLU A 39 9.77 5.10 2.05
C GLU A 39 8.30 5.34 2.39
N ILE A 40 7.54 4.28 2.61
CA ILE A 40 6.09 4.37 2.81
C ILE A 40 5.75 3.59 4.07
N ASP A 41 5.19 4.29 5.06
CA ASP A 41 4.60 3.70 6.25
C ASP A 41 3.08 3.63 6.06
N LEU A 42 2.51 2.43 6.01
CA LEU A 42 1.06 2.21 5.95
C LEU A 42 0.55 1.85 7.35
N TYR A 43 -0.39 2.64 7.85
CA TYR A 43 -1.07 2.42 9.12
C TYR A 43 -2.50 1.96 8.87
N GLU A 44 -2.87 0.81 9.40
CA GLU A 44 -4.23 0.29 9.39
C GLU A 44 -4.66 -0.04 10.82
N ALA A 45 -5.90 0.28 11.16
CA ALA A 45 -6.41 0.10 12.52
C ALA A 45 -6.87 -1.34 12.77
N SER A 46 -7.36 -2.02 11.74
CA SER A 46 -7.75 -3.42 11.79
C SER A 46 -6.56 -4.38 11.64
N ASP A 47 -6.82 -5.66 11.87
CA ASP A 47 -5.85 -6.74 11.75
C ASP A 47 -5.63 -7.21 10.30
N ARG A 48 -6.36 -6.64 9.34
CA ARG A 48 -6.28 -7.00 7.92
C ARG A 48 -6.29 -5.78 7.01
N LEU A 49 -5.72 -5.95 5.83
CA LEU A 49 -5.84 -5.00 4.73
C LEU A 49 -7.09 -5.28 3.90
N GLY A 50 -7.53 -4.29 3.12
CA GLY A 50 -8.67 -4.38 2.20
C GLY A 50 -9.83 -3.47 2.58
N GLY A 51 -9.90 -3.02 3.85
CA GLY A 51 -10.96 -2.15 4.33
C GLY A 51 -12.31 -2.88 4.25
N VAL A 52 -13.30 -2.28 3.60
CA VAL A 52 -14.63 -2.89 3.40
C VAL A 52 -14.58 -4.15 2.54
N PHE A 53 -13.55 -4.31 1.70
CA PHE A 53 -13.43 -5.45 0.79
C PHE A 53 -12.90 -6.69 1.51
N GLY A 54 -13.55 -7.84 1.29
CA GLY A 54 -13.09 -9.09 1.86
C GLY A 54 -13.79 -10.31 1.25
N THR A 55 -13.05 -11.40 1.16
CA THR A 55 -13.57 -12.70 0.72
C THR A 55 -13.25 -13.71 1.80
N ILE A 56 -14.25 -14.51 2.19
CA ILE A 56 -14.08 -15.60 3.15
C ILE A 56 -14.47 -16.93 2.50
N GLU A 57 -13.85 -18.02 2.94
CA GLU A 57 -14.27 -19.37 2.59
C GLU A 57 -15.11 -19.96 3.71
N GLN A 58 -16.33 -20.41 3.39
CA GLN A 58 -17.24 -21.04 4.34
C GLN A 58 -18.00 -22.17 3.66
N ASP A 59 -17.96 -23.37 4.26
CA ASP A 59 -18.64 -24.57 3.76
C ASP A 59 -18.31 -24.92 2.29
N GLY A 60 -17.08 -24.61 1.85
CA GLY A 60 -16.61 -24.83 0.47
C GLY A 60 -17.04 -23.75 -0.52
N TYR A 61 -17.65 -22.66 -0.06
CA TYR A 61 -18.02 -21.50 -0.87
C TYR A 61 -17.14 -20.30 -0.58
N LEU A 62 -16.84 -19.51 -1.60
CA LEU A 62 -16.23 -18.18 -1.46
C LEU A 62 -17.34 -17.13 -1.38
N LEU A 63 -17.32 -16.32 -0.33
CA LEU A 63 -18.32 -15.30 -0.02
C LEU A 63 -17.66 -13.92 0.02
N GLU A 64 -18.20 -12.97 -0.73
CA GLU A 64 -17.84 -11.55 -0.60
C GLU A 64 -18.50 -10.96 0.65
N THR A 65 -17.71 -10.34 1.52
CA THR A 65 -18.17 -9.70 2.76
C THR A 65 -18.37 -8.19 2.62
N GLY A 66 -18.03 -7.63 1.45
CA GLY A 66 -18.09 -6.21 1.12
C GLY A 66 -17.20 -5.87 -0.06
#